data_AF-A0A131XQP8-F1
#
_entry.id   AF-A0A131XQP8-F1
#
_cell.length_a   1.000
_cell.length_b   1.000
_cell.length_c   1.000
_cell.angle_alpha   90.00
_cell.angle_beta   90.00
_cell.angle_gamma   90.00
#
_symmetry.space_group_name_H-M   'P 1'
#
loop_
_entity.id
_entity.type
_entity.pdbx_description
1 polymer ?
#
loop_
_entity_poly.entity_id
_entity_poly.type
_entity_poly.pdbx_seq_one_letter_code
_entity_poly.pdbx_strand_id
1 'polypeptide(L)'
;ALLLTSILDFANATKYSRCYEEADRLLQAGHLFLCGKTTSSEDKVSIFALCLATSSVRGDPHEINVELVAGADSCKFKVERAVCSCVAGTSESCKHTVAALLHCNRTGIHRLEELSSTDKECTWKKTPGQALYGEPLQLKAFCHVKTLPAPLELAPEEEADTLKQLMG
;
A
#
# COMPACT_ATOMS: atom_id res chain seq x y z
N ALA A 1 -15.61 19.62 0.76
CA ALA A 1 -14.28 19.24 0.23
C ALA A 1 -13.32 18.93 1.38
N LEU A 2 -12.45 17.92 1.22
CA LEU A 2 -11.38 17.63 2.18
C LEU A 2 -10.16 18.51 1.83
N LEU A 3 -9.70 19.34 2.75
CA LEU A 3 -8.56 20.24 2.51
C LEU A 3 -7.24 19.55 2.81
N LEU A 4 -6.18 19.92 2.09
CA LEU A 4 -4.84 19.43 2.36
C LEU A 4 -4.37 19.75 3.79
N THR A 5 -4.71 20.94 4.30
CA THR A 5 -4.38 21.31 5.69
C THR A 5 -5.02 20.36 6.68
N SER A 6 -6.28 19.98 6.51
CA SER A 6 -6.96 19.02 7.38
C SER A 6 -6.31 17.63 7.37
N ILE A 7 -5.73 17.21 6.24
CA ILE A 7 -4.99 15.95 6.14
C ILE A 7 -3.67 16.04 6.91
N LEU A 8 -2.94 17.14 6.72
CA LEU A 8 -1.66 17.38 7.38
C LEU A 8 -1.82 17.52 8.89
N ASP A 9 -2.86 18.22 9.34
CA ASP A 9 -3.21 18.34 10.77
C ASP A 9 -3.51 16.98 11.38
N PHE A 10 -4.34 16.16 10.71
CA PHE A 10 -4.67 14.80 11.18
C PHE A 10 -3.43 13.92 11.27
N ALA A 11 -2.58 13.92 10.25
CA ALA A 11 -1.37 13.10 10.23
C ALA A 11 -0.23 13.66 11.09
N ASN A 12 -0.44 14.80 11.78
CA ASN A 12 0.59 15.58 12.47
C ASN A 12 1.85 15.75 11.61
N ALA A 13 1.64 16.20 10.36
CA ALA A 13 2.64 16.17 9.31
C ALA A 13 2.72 17.51 8.56
N THR A 14 3.77 17.65 7.76
CA THR A 14 3.92 18.72 6.78
C THR A 14 4.08 18.12 5.40
N LYS A 15 4.07 18.96 4.35
CA LYS A 15 4.35 18.52 2.98
C LYS A 15 5.77 17.94 2.78
N TYR A 16 6.67 18.12 3.74
CA TYR A 16 8.03 17.56 3.74
C TYR A 16 8.16 16.34 4.66
N SER A 17 7.09 15.97 5.37
CA SER A 17 7.10 14.78 6.19
C SER A 17 7.16 13.55 5.31
N ARG A 18 7.96 12.56 5.73
CA ARG A 18 8.17 11.30 5.03
C ARG A 18 6.85 10.62 4.60
N CYS A 19 5.84 10.63 5.48
CA CYS A 19 4.54 10.04 5.21
C CYS A 19 3.83 10.66 4.00
N TYR A 20 3.98 11.98 3.80
CA TYR A 20 3.41 12.71 2.67
C TYR A 20 4.16 12.39 1.38
N GLU A 21 5.50 12.45 1.40
CA GLU A 21 6.30 12.17 0.20
C GLU A 21 6.14 10.72 -0.27
N GLU A 22 6.16 9.76 0.66
CA GLU A 22 5.94 8.35 0.35
C GLU A 22 4.51 8.09 -0.12
N ALA A 23 3.51 8.75 0.47
CA ALA A 23 2.12 8.68 0.01
C ALA A 23 1.95 9.17 -1.42
N ASP A 24 2.57 10.30 -1.77
CA ASP A 24 2.50 10.83 -3.13
C ASP A 24 3.14 9.89 -4.14
N ARG A 25 4.31 9.32 -3.80
CA ARG A 25 4.97 8.30 -4.64
C ARG A 25 4.11 7.04 -4.81
N LEU A 26 3.42 6.60 -3.76
CA LEU A 26 2.48 5.47 -3.86
C LEU A 26 1.33 5.75 -4.83
N LEU A 27 0.77 6.96 -4.81
CA LEU A 27 -0.28 7.37 -5.73
C LEU A 27 0.24 7.44 -7.17
N GLN A 28 1.42 8.03 -7.38
CA GLN A 28 2.05 8.09 -8.70
C GLN A 28 2.35 6.70 -9.27
N ALA A 29 2.73 5.75 -8.41
CA ALA A 29 2.97 4.36 -8.79
C ALA A 29 1.68 3.54 -9.01
N GLY A 30 0.50 4.11 -8.76
CA GLY A 30 -0.78 3.41 -8.91
C GLY A 30 -1.02 2.33 -7.84
N HIS A 31 -0.37 2.42 -6.68
CA HIS A 31 -0.50 1.40 -5.63
C HIS A 31 -1.84 1.48 -4.89
N LEU A 32 -2.48 2.64 -4.86
CA LEU A 32 -3.85 2.79 -4.38
C LEU A 32 -4.81 2.50 -5.55
N PHE A 33 -5.31 1.27 -5.63
CA PHE A 33 -6.07 0.78 -6.79
C PHE A 33 -7.58 0.69 -6.54
N LEU A 34 -8.03 0.88 -5.29
CA LEU A 34 -9.44 1.01 -4.93
C LEU A 34 -9.58 2.12 -3.91
N CYS A 35 -10.50 3.07 -4.12
CA CYS A 35 -10.88 4.07 -3.14
C CYS A 35 -12.30 4.56 -3.42
N GLY A 36 -13.21 4.42 -2.46
CA GLY A 36 -14.59 4.83 -2.64
C GLY A 36 -15.38 4.92 -1.35
N LYS A 37 -16.57 5.51 -1.42
CA LYS A 37 -17.51 5.68 -0.32
C LYS A 37 -18.17 4.34 -0.01
N THR A 38 -18.21 3.96 1.27
CA THR A 38 -18.99 2.80 1.72
C THR A 38 -20.31 3.20 2.35
N THR A 39 -20.32 4.32 3.08
CA THR A 39 -21.56 4.93 3.60
C THR A 39 -21.46 6.45 3.53
N SER A 40 -22.58 7.11 3.28
CA SER A 40 -22.70 8.57 3.31
C SER A 40 -23.97 8.94 4.06
N SER A 41 -23.84 9.79 5.07
CA SER A 41 -24.93 10.52 5.72
C SER A 41 -24.73 12.02 5.50
N GLU A 42 -25.62 12.86 6.03
CA GLU A 42 -25.51 14.32 5.92
C GLU A 42 -24.22 14.85 6.57
N ASP A 43 -23.84 14.29 7.72
CA ASP A 43 -22.70 14.78 8.51
C ASP A 43 -21.46 13.90 8.43
N LYS A 44 -21.57 12.67 7.93
CA LYS A 44 -20.48 11.69 7.96
C LYS A 44 -20.32 10.94 6.64
N VAL A 45 -19.08 10.74 6.21
CA VAL A 45 -18.75 9.94 5.04
C VAL A 45 -17.71 8.89 5.44
N SER A 46 -18.04 7.63 5.22
CA SER A 46 -17.10 6.52 5.37
C SER A 46 -16.50 6.16 4.02
N ILE A 47 -15.19 6.02 3.99
CA ILE A 47 -14.41 5.70 2.80
C ILE A 47 -13.60 4.44 3.08
N PHE A 48 -13.57 3.57 2.09
CA PHE A 48 -12.73 2.39 2.08
C PHE A 48 -11.74 2.47 0.92
N ALA A 49 -10.52 2.01 1.16
CA ALA A 49 -9.50 1.93 0.12
C ALA A 49 -8.61 0.69 0.28
N LEU A 50 -8.06 0.24 -0.83
CA LEU A 50 -7.06 -0.82 -0.89
C LEU A 50 -5.76 -0.29 -1.51
N CYS A 51 -4.64 -0.60 -0.87
CA CYS A 51 -3.32 -0.21 -1.31
C CYS A 51 -2.37 -1.40 -1.35
N LEU A 52 -1.59 -1.56 -2.43
CA LEU A 52 -0.60 -2.64 -2.53
C LEU A 52 0.47 -2.51 -1.43
N ALA A 53 0.78 -3.63 -0.79
CA ALA A 53 1.88 -3.69 0.17
C ALA A 53 3.22 -3.61 -0.58
N THR A 54 3.99 -2.53 -0.39
CA THR A 54 5.30 -2.38 -1.05
C THR A 54 6.31 -3.45 -0.67
N SER A 55 6.19 -4.04 0.52
CA SER A 55 7.05 -5.13 1.01
C SER A 55 6.66 -6.50 0.46
N SER A 56 5.44 -6.64 -0.07
CA SER A 56 4.95 -7.87 -0.68
C SER A 56 3.92 -7.49 -1.74
N VAL A 57 4.43 -7.10 -2.91
CA VAL A 57 3.61 -6.62 -4.04
C VAL A 57 2.57 -7.66 -4.49
N ARG A 58 2.87 -8.94 -4.29
CA ARG A 58 1.97 -10.08 -4.59
C ARG A 58 1.17 -10.56 -3.38
N GLY A 59 1.42 -10.00 -2.19
CA GLY A 59 0.69 -10.31 -0.97
C GLY A 59 -0.61 -9.54 -0.86
N ASP A 60 -1.27 -9.71 0.29
CA ASP A 60 -2.53 -9.02 0.55
C ASP A 60 -2.34 -7.50 0.60
N PRO A 61 -3.22 -6.73 -0.06
CA PRO A 61 -3.21 -5.29 0.02
C PRO A 61 -3.55 -4.83 1.44
N HIS A 62 -3.08 -3.63 1.78
CA HIS A 62 -3.51 -2.96 2.99
C HIS A 62 -4.92 -2.40 2.83
N GLU A 63 -5.77 -2.70 3.79
CA GLU A 63 -7.10 -2.12 3.93
C GLU A 63 -7.00 -0.80 4.69
N ILE A 64 -7.68 0.21 4.18
CA ILE A 64 -7.70 1.54 4.77
C ILE A 64 -9.16 1.95 4.95
N ASN A 65 -9.54 2.25 6.19
CA ASN A 65 -10.86 2.72 6.54
C ASN A 65 -10.74 4.16 7.04
N VAL A 66 -11.48 5.08 6.43
CA VAL A 66 -11.47 6.51 6.74
C VAL A 66 -12.88 6.96 7.08
N GLU A 67 -13.01 7.73 8.14
CA GLU A 67 -14.24 8.38 8.58
C GLU A 67 -14.02 9.90 8.51
N LEU A 68 -14.83 10.56 7.69
CA LEU A 68 -14.84 12.01 7.54
C LEU A 68 -16.10 12.58 8.13
N VAL A 69 -16.00 13.73 8.79
CA VAL A 69 -17.13 14.48 9.33
C VAL A 69 -17.21 15.88 8.74
N ALA A 70 -18.43 16.41 8.59
CA ALA A 70 -18.64 17.79 8.22
C ALA A 70 -18.01 18.72 9.27
N GLY A 71 -17.22 19.70 8.81
CA GLY A 71 -16.67 20.74 9.66
C GLY A 71 -17.75 21.76 10.06
N ALA A 72 -17.39 22.65 10.99
CA ALA A 72 -18.25 23.78 11.37
C ALA A 72 -18.70 24.64 10.17
N ASP A 73 -17.86 24.70 9.13
CA ASP A 73 -18.27 25.09 7.78
C ASP A 73 -18.79 23.85 7.04
N SER A 74 -20.09 23.76 6.79
CA SER A 74 -20.75 22.61 6.13
C SER A 74 -20.18 22.23 4.76
N CYS A 75 -19.38 23.10 4.15
CA CYS A 75 -18.69 22.84 2.88
C CYS A 75 -17.34 22.11 3.01
N LYS A 76 -16.83 21.87 4.22
CA LYS A 76 -15.49 21.29 4.46
C LYS A 76 -15.58 20.00 5.26
N PHE A 77 -14.77 19.01 4.92
CA PHE A 77 -14.65 17.77 5.69
C PHE A 77 -13.41 17.80 6.57
N LYS A 78 -13.51 17.25 7.77
CA LYS A 78 -12.38 16.91 8.66
C LYS A 78 -12.24 15.39 8.75
N VAL A 79 -11.02 14.94 8.99
CA VAL A 79 -10.75 13.53 9.26
C VAL A 79 -11.07 13.26 10.73
N GLU A 80 -12.08 12.43 10.99
CA GLU A 80 -12.43 12.00 12.35
C GLU A 80 -11.55 10.81 12.76
N ARG A 81 -11.40 9.85 11.84
CA ARG A 81 -10.61 8.64 12.06
C ARG A 81 -10.08 8.08 10.75
N ALA A 82 -8.87 7.54 10.77
CA ALA A 82 -8.37 6.76 9.65
C ALA A 82 -7.44 5.64 10.15
N VAL A 83 -7.70 4.42 9.73
CA VAL A 83 -6.95 3.23 10.16
C VAL A 83 -6.56 2.41 8.94
N CYS A 84 -5.28 2.06 8.87
CA CYS A 84 -4.73 1.16 7.87
C CYS A 84 -4.42 -0.21 8.51
N SER A 85 -4.47 -1.31 7.74
CA SER A 85 -4.10 -2.65 8.23
C SER A 85 -2.60 -2.90 8.30
N CYS A 86 -1.76 -1.96 7.86
CA CYS A 86 -0.31 -2.07 7.99
C CYS A 86 0.15 -1.93 9.45
N VAL A 87 1.39 -2.32 9.76
CA VAL A 87 1.98 -2.25 11.11
C VAL A 87 1.89 -0.86 11.75
N ALA A 88 2.07 0.20 10.96
CA ALA A 88 1.98 1.58 11.43
C ALA A 88 0.54 2.15 11.32
N GLY A 89 -0.47 1.33 11.06
CA GLY A 89 -1.77 1.79 10.61
C GLY A 89 -2.63 2.50 11.65
N THR A 90 -2.28 2.37 12.93
CA THR A 90 -2.88 3.10 14.05
C THR A 90 -2.15 4.41 14.38
N SER A 91 -1.03 4.72 13.71
CA SER A 91 -0.25 5.94 13.96
C SER A 91 -0.79 7.18 13.26
N GLU A 92 -1.89 7.04 12.49
CA GLU A 92 -2.54 8.08 11.66
C GLU A 92 -1.68 8.62 10.48
N SER A 93 -0.36 8.46 10.59
CA SER A 93 0.68 9.01 9.74
C SER A 93 1.33 7.97 8.83
N CYS A 94 0.76 6.77 8.68
CA CYS A 94 1.29 5.81 7.73
C CYS A 94 1.09 6.31 6.29
N LYS A 95 2.05 6.02 5.41
CA LYS A 95 2.00 6.42 3.99
C LYS A 95 0.72 5.98 3.26
N HIS A 96 0.11 4.86 3.66
CA HIS A 96 -1.10 4.34 3.03
C HIS A 96 -2.34 5.18 3.40
N THR A 97 -2.51 5.48 4.68
CA THR A 97 -3.58 6.38 5.16
C THR A 97 -3.48 7.75 4.51
N VAL A 98 -2.28 8.33 4.51
CA VAL A 98 -2.05 9.64 3.88
C VAL A 98 -2.31 9.57 2.37
N ALA A 99 -1.93 8.48 1.69
CA ALA A 99 -2.24 8.30 0.26
C ALA A 99 -3.74 8.26 -0.02
N ALA A 100 -4.52 7.52 0.77
CA ALA A 100 -5.98 7.49 0.61
C ALA A 100 -6.60 8.88 0.82
N LEU A 101 -6.18 9.62 1.85
CA LEU A 101 -6.65 10.97 2.12
C LEU A 101 -6.27 11.95 1.00
N LEU A 102 -5.05 11.87 0.47
CA LEU A 102 -4.61 12.69 -0.67
C LEU A 102 -5.40 12.37 -1.94
N HIS A 103 -5.70 11.09 -2.20
CA HIS A 103 -6.57 10.71 -3.29
C HIS A 103 -7.96 11.33 -3.12
N CYS A 104 -8.54 11.27 -1.91
CA CYS A 104 -9.82 11.89 -1.58
C CYS A 104 -9.82 13.42 -1.78
N ASN A 105 -8.71 14.10 -1.45
CA ASN A 105 -8.54 15.53 -1.69
C ASN A 105 -8.47 15.87 -3.19
N ARG A 106 -7.68 15.13 -3.97
CA ARG A 106 -7.47 15.34 -5.41
C ARG A 106 -8.72 15.02 -6.23
N THR A 107 -9.31 13.87 -5.95
CA THR A 107 -10.54 13.41 -6.62
C THR A 107 -11.75 14.17 -6.11
N GLY A 108 -11.79 14.56 -4.84
CA GLY A 108 -12.96 15.21 -4.23
C GLY A 108 -14.00 14.19 -3.79
N ILE A 109 -14.44 14.29 -2.54
CA ILE A 109 -15.30 13.30 -1.85
C ILE A 109 -16.57 12.93 -2.64
N HIS A 110 -17.23 13.91 -3.26
CA HIS A 110 -18.48 13.67 -4.01
C HIS A 110 -18.27 12.89 -5.32
N ARG A 111 -17.04 12.88 -5.86
CA ARG A 111 -16.70 12.15 -7.11
C ARG A 111 -16.16 10.75 -6.85
N LEU A 112 -15.99 10.36 -5.59
CA LEU A 112 -15.62 8.99 -5.24
C LEU A 112 -16.76 8.04 -5.58
N GLU A 113 -16.41 6.88 -6.10
CA GLU A 113 -17.36 5.81 -6.41
C GLU A 113 -18.02 5.28 -5.13
N GLU A 114 -19.22 4.70 -5.25
CA GLU A 114 -19.87 4.00 -4.15
C GLU A 114 -19.50 2.52 -4.21
N LEU A 115 -18.89 2.03 -3.13
CA LEU A 115 -18.44 0.65 -3.03
C LEU A 115 -19.54 -0.20 -2.41
N SER A 116 -19.95 -1.20 -3.16
CA SER A 116 -20.76 -2.32 -2.71
C SER A 116 -19.94 -3.31 -1.87
N SER A 117 -20.64 -4.22 -1.19
CA SER A 117 -20.00 -5.34 -0.48
C SER A 117 -19.19 -6.26 -1.40
N THR A 118 -19.52 -6.31 -2.69
CA THR A 118 -18.84 -7.18 -3.67
C THR A 118 -17.56 -6.57 -4.26
N ASP A 119 -17.37 -5.25 -4.19
CA ASP A 119 -16.22 -4.60 -4.81
C ASP A 119 -14.89 -5.02 -4.18
N LYS A 120 -14.91 -5.32 -2.87
CA LYS A 120 -13.75 -5.86 -2.15
C LYS A 120 -13.34 -7.21 -2.73
N GLU A 121 -14.28 -8.14 -2.82
CA GLU A 121 -14.01 -9.51 -3.29
C GLU A 121 -13.62 -9.56 -4.77
N CYS A 122 -14.28 -8.76 -5.62
CA CYS A 122 -14.01 -8.70 -7.05
C CYS A 122 -12.64 -8.10 -7.37
N THR A 123 -12.22 -7.09 -6.62
CA THR A 123 -10.91 -6.44 -6.84
C THR A 123 -9.76 -7.34 -6.37
N TRP A 124 -9.94 -8.08 -5.28
CA TRP A 124 -8.95 -9.05 -4.81
C TRP A 124 -8.65 -10.15 -5.83
N LYS A 125 -9.68 -10.68 -6.49
CA LYS A 125 -9.55 -11.73 -7.51
C LYS A 125 -8.70 -11.31 -8.71
N LYS A 126 -8.47 -10.02 -8.93
CA LYS A 126 -7.73 -9.48 -10.08
C LYS A 126 -6.21 -9.35 -9.86
N THR A 127 -5.68 -9.82 -8.71
CA THR A 127 -4.24 -9.79 -8.37
C THR A 127 -3.54 -8.48 -8.79
N PRO A 128 -3.95 -7.32 -8.24
CA PRO A 128 -3.54 -6.00 -8.73
C PRO A 128 -2.02 -5.80 -8.82
N GLY A 129 -1.24 -6.43 -7.94
CA GLY A 129 0.22 -6.39 -8.02
C GLY A 129 0.81 -7.11 -9.23
N GLN A 130 0.18 -8.21 -9.69
CA GLN A 130 0.59 -8.91 -10.91
C GLN A 130 0.26 -8.07 -12.15
N ALA A 131 -0.91 -7.40 -12.17
CA ALA A 131 -1.26 -6.50 -13.26
C ALA A 131 -0.28 -5.32 -13.36
N LEU A 132 0.20 -4.80 -12.23
CA LEU A 132 1.10 -3.65 -12.19
C LEU A 132 2.57 -4.00 -12.50
N TYR A 133 3.06 -5.14 -12.00
CA TYR A 133 4.48 -5.50 -12.09
C TYR A 133 4.80 -6.66 -13.05
N GLY A 134 3.79 -7.36 -13.54
CA GLY A 134 3.96 -8.51 -14.42
C GLY A 134 4.59 -9.73 -13.74
N GLU A 135 5.17 -10.60 -14.58
CA GLU A 135 5.89 -11.79 -14.13
C GLU A 135 7.34 -11.49 -13.75
N PRO A 136 7.88 -12.15 -12.70
CA PRO A 136 9.24 -11.91 -12.29
C PRO A 136 10.19 -12.49 -13.34
N LEU A 137 11.11 -11.67 -13.81
CA LEU A 137 12.14 -12.12 -14.74
C LEU A 137 13.27 -12.81 -13.97
N GLN A 138 13.71 -13.96 -14.47
CA GLN A 138 14.89 -14.62 -13.91
C GLN A 138 16.13 -13.74 -14.12
N LEU A 139 17.03 -13.70 -13.14
CA LEU A 139 18.27 -12.91 -13.23
C LEU A 139 19.07 -13.19 -14.51
N LYS A 140 19.11 -14.45 -14.98
CA LYS A 140 19.79 -14.84 -16.22
C LYS A 140 19.24 -14.17 -17.49
N ALA A 141 18.04 -13.59 -17.44
CA ALA A 141 17.44 -12.86 -18.56
C ALA A 141 18.01 -11.44 -18.74
N PHE A 142 18.81 -10.94 -17.78
CA PHE A 142 19.42 -9.62 -17.83
C PHE A 142 20.82 -9.68 -18.44
N CYS A 143 21.16 -8.70 -19.29
CA CYS A 143 22.36 -8.70 -20.15
C CYS A 143 23.73 -8.61 -19.44
N HIS A 144 23.78 -8.40 -18.13
CA HIS A 144 25.02 -8.19 -17.36
C HIS A 144 25.13 -9.05 -16.10
N VAL A 145 24.28 -10.08 -15.97
CA VAL A 145 24.36 -10.98 -14.82
C VAL A 145 25.54 -11.93 -15.00
N LYS A 146 26.60 -11.70 -14.22
CA LYS A 146 27.70 -12.66 -14.08
C LYS A 146 27.16 -13.88 -13.34
N THR A 147 26.87 -14.95 -14.08
CA THR A 147 26.63 -16.26 -13.48
C THR A 147 27.93 -16.69 -12.81
N LEU A 148 27.96 -16.72 -11.49
CA LEU A 148 29.01 -17.44 -10.78
C LEU A 148 28.94 -18.90 -11.25
N PRO A 149 30.09 -19.58 -11.42
CA PRO A 149 30.08 -21.02 -11.58
C PRO A 149 29.25 -21.63 -10.44
N ALA A 150 28.55 -22.72 -10.72
CA ALA A 150 27.93 -23.51 -9.65
C ALA A 150 28.95 -23.75 -8.54
N PRO A 151 28.53 -23.80 -7.26
CA PRO A 151 29.42 -24.25 -6.19
C PRO A 151 30.15 -25.49 -6.67
N LEU A 152 31.48 -25.53 -6.49
CA LEU A 152 32.28 -26.70 -6.84
C LEU A 152 31.56 -27.92 -6.27
N GLU A 153 31.06 -28.79 -7.14
CA GLU A 153 30.67 -30.13 -6.72
C GLU A 153 31.94 -30.72 -6.15
N LEU A 154 31.95 -30.89 -4.82
CA LEU A 154 33.07 -31.52 -4.12
C LEU A 154 33.26 -32.88 -4.76
N ALA A 155 34.50 -33.22 -5.09
CA ALA A 155 34.77 -34.57 -5.54
C ALA A 155 34.32 -35.55 -4.43
N PRO A 156 33.86 -36.77 -4.76
CA PRO A 156 33.34 -37.71 -3.75
C PRO A 156 34.31 -37.96 -2.59
N GLU A 157 35.62 -37.87 -2.85
CA GLU A 157 36.67 -37.91 -1.84
C GLU A 157 36.66 -36.71 -0.87
N GLU A 158 36.40 -35.51 -1.35
CA GLU A 158 36.33 -34.27 -0.57
C GLU A 158 35.04 -34.21 0.27
N GLU A 159 33.93 -34.74 -0.27
CA GLU A 159 32.69 -34.94 0.51
C GLU A 159 32.91 -35.93 1.66
N ALA A 160 33.59 -37.06 1.40
CA ALA A 160 33.85 -38.08 2.40
C ALA A 160 34.76 -37.58 3.54
N ASP A 161 35.79 -36.79 3.21
CA ASP A 161 36.69 -36.21 4.21
C ASP A 161 36.01 -35.10 5.03
N THR A 162 35.16 -34.29 4.40
CA THR A 162 34.34 -33.29 5.11
C THR A 162 33.36 -33.96 6.07
N LEU A 163 32.72 -35.05 5.64
CA LEU A 163 31.83 -35.87 6.50
C LEU A 163 32.57 -36.49 7.67
N LYS A 164 33.78 -37.04 7.47
CA LYS A 164 34.61 -37.56 8.56
C LYS A 164 34.98 -36.48 9.57
N GLN A 165 35.36 -35.28 9.12
CA GLN A 165 35.70 -34.17 10.02
C GLN A 165 34.50 -33.67 10.84
N LEU A 166 33.28 -33.75 10.29
CA LEU A 166 32.05 -33.39 10.99
C LEU A 166 31.57 -34.46 11.98
N MET A 167 31.91 -35.72 11.74
CA MET A 167 31.42 -36.86 12.54
C MET A 167 32.33 -37.27 13.71
N GLY A 168 33.59 -36.79 13.73
CA GLY A 168 34.55 -37.07 14.81
C GLY A 168 35.19 -38.44 14.72
#